data_AF-A0A537HRE7-F1
#
_entry.id   AF-A0A537HRE7-F1
#
_cell.length_a   1.000
_cell.length_b   1.000
_cell.length_c   1.000
_cell.angle_alpha   90.00
_cell.angle_beta   90.00
_cell.angle_gamma   90.00
#
_symmetry.space_group_name_H-M   'P 1'
#
loop_
_entity.id
_entity.type
_entity.pdbx_description
1 polymer ?
#
loop_
_entity_poly.entity_id
_entity_poly.type
_entity_poly.pdbx_seq_one_letter_code
_entity_poly.pdbx_strand_id
1 'polypeptide(L)'
;MTTSSTAEVRSPPFLLLWLKTMRIPFLQATFVPVVLGGVIAFQVAHVFNLGTFLLTILGASLIQIATNMLNDYFDFKSGNDLQVKHQNPFAGGGRILTAGLVKPSTHILVATTCLVLGSLIGLYFI
;
A
#
# COMPACT_ATOMS: atom_id res chain seq x y z
N MET A 1 5.23 43.31 3.34
CA MET A 1 5.92 42.03 3.55
C MET A 1 5.20 41.28 4.66
N THR A 2 4.28 40.39 4.32
CA THR A 2 3.60 39.51 5.28
C THR A 2 4.36 38.19 5.30
N THR A 3 5.01 37.90 6.43
CA THR A 3 5.71 36.64 6.68
C THR A 3 4.69 35.50 6.75
N SER A 4 4.59 34.70 5.70
CA SER A 4 3.82 33.45 5.73
C SER A 4 4.50 32.49 6.70
N SER A 5 3.85 32.27 7.85
CA SER A 5 4.17 31.22 8.81
C SER A 5 4.18 29.86 8.09
N THR A 6 5.37 29.31 7.84
CA THR A 6 5.52 27.92 7.41
C THR A 6 5.06 27.04 8.57
N ALA A 7 3.82 26.58 8.52
CA ALA A 7 3.34 25.56 9.44
C ALA A 7 4.26 24.34 9.31
N GLU A 8 5.06 24.08 10.34
CA GLU A 8 5.89 22.87 10.41
C GLU A 8 4.96 21.65 10.33
N VAL A 9 5.07 20.88 9.26
CA VAL A 9 4.39 19.59 9.16
C VAL A 9 5.02 18.68 10.20
N ARG A 10 4.34 18.48 11.33
CA ARG A 10 4.80 17.53 12.35
C ARG A 10 4.77 16.12 11.78
N SER A 11 5.93 15.47 11.79
CA SER A 11 6.02 14.05 11.41
C SER A 11 5.22 13.19 12.38
N PRO A 12 4.30 12.33 11.90
CA PRO A 12 3.61 11.39 12.76
C PRO A 12 4.59 10.36 13.33
N PRO A 13 4.20 9.60 14.38
CA PRO A 13 4.99 8.49 14.88
C PRO A 13 5.33 7.51 13.75
N PHE A 14 6.53 6.91 13.82
CA PHE A 14 7.07 6.04 12.76
C PHE A 14 6.06 4.99 12.28
N LEU A 15 5.39 4.30 13.20
CA LEU A 15 4.40 3.29 12.84
C LEU A 15 3.23 3.88 12.03
N LEU A 16 2.65 4.99 12.50
CA LEU A 16 1.52 5.64 11.83
C LEU A 16 1.93 6.19 10.45
N LEU A 17 3.15 6.71 10.34
CA LEU A 17 3.74 7.15 9.07
C LEU A 17 3.72 6.00 8.05
N TRP A 18 4.24 4.83 8.44
CA TRP A 18 4.35 3.68 7.54
C TRP A 18 3.01 3.00 7.26
N LEU A 19 2.10 2.90 8.24
CA LEU A 19 0.74 2.42 8.00
C LEU A 19 0.01 3.28 6.96
N LYS A 20 0.21 4.59 7.01
CA LYS A 20 -0.35 5.53 6.02
C LYS A 20 0.37 5.42 4.67
N THR A 21 1.70 5.31 4.67
CA THR A 21 2.53 5.16 3.46
C THR A 21 2.18 3.90 2.68
N MET A 22 1.99 2.77 3.37
CA MET A 22 1.60 1.48 2.78
C MET A 22 0.12 1.39 2.41
N ARG A 23 -0.67 2.45 2.71
CA ARG A 23 -2.11 2.50 2.47
C ARG A 23 -2.86 1.29 3.06
N ILE A 24 -2.51 0.90 4.29
CA ILE A 24 -3.05 -0.31 4.95
C ILE A 24 -4.59 -0.43 4.92
N PRO A 25 -5.39 0.65 5.07
CA PRO A 25 -6.85 0.53 4.96
C PRO A 25 -7.36 -0.03 3.62
N PHE A 26 -6.57 0.01 2.56
CA PHE A 26 -6.93 -0.56 1.26
C PHE A 26 -6.77 -2.09 1.19
N LEU A 27 -6.11 -2.72 2.19
CA LEU A 27 -5.98 -4.19 2.27
C LEU A 27 -7.32 -4.91 2.45
N GLN A 28 -8.39 -4.20 2.81
CA GLN A 28 -9.74 -4.77 2.78
C GLN A 28 -10.11 -5.34 1.39
N ALA A 29 -9.65 -4.69 0.31
CA ALA A 29 -9.85 -5.17 -1.07
C ALA A 29 -9.08 -6.46 -1.36
N THR A 30 -8.06 -6.77 -0.56
CA THR A 30 -7.26 -7.99 -0.62
C THR A 30 -7.85 -9.09 0.27
N PHE A 31 -8.22 -8.77 1.51
CA PHE A 31 -8.68 -9.78 2.46
C PHE A 31 -10.00 -10.42 2.05
N VAL A 32 -10.96 -9.64 1.53
CA VAL A 32 -12.26 -10.16 1.09
C VAL A 32 -12.13 -11.29 0.05
N PRO A 33 -11.43 -11.10 -1.09
CA PRO A 33 -11.30 -12.17 -2.08
C PRO A 33 -10.44 -13.35 -1.60
N VAL A 34 -9.40 -13.12 -0.79
CA VAL A 34 -8.56 -14.22 -0.28
C VAL A 34 -9.33 -15.09 0.71
N VAL A 35 -10.09 -14.48 1.63
CA VAL A 35 -10.98 -15.20 2.56
C VAL A 35 -12.02 -16.00 1.77
N LEU A 36 -12.66 -15.37 0.78
CA LEU A 36 -13.62 -16.05 -0.09
C LEU A 36 -12.99 -17.25 -0.80
N GLY A 37 -11.78 -17.10 -1.35
CA GLY A 37 -11.03 -18.20 -1.98
C GLY A 37 -10.76 -19.35 -1.00
N GLY A 38 -10.39 -19.04 0.26
CA GLY A 38 -10.22 -20.04 1.32
C GLY A 38 -11.51 -20.78 1.65
N VAL A 39 -12.64 -20.07 1.72
CA VAL A 39 -13.97 -20.68 1.93
C VAL A 39 -14.33 -21.60 0.76
N ILE A 40 -14.12 -21.16 -0.49
CA ILE A 40 -14.41 -21.96 -1.68
C ILE A 40 -13.53 -23.23 -1.70
N ALA A 41 -12.23 -23.11 -1.41
CA ALA A 41 -11.33 -24.25 -1.34
C ALA A 41 -11.80 -25.30 -0.31
N PHE A 42 -12.23 -24.84 0.86
CA PHE A 42 -12.77 -25.72 1.90
C PHE A 42 -14.11 -26.35 1.50
N GLN A 43 -15.01 -25.62 0.85
CA GLN A 43 -16.34 -26.10 0.49
C GLN A 43 -16.33 -27.04 -0.72
N VAL A 44 -15.52 -26.74 -1.74
CA VAL A 44 -15.53 -27.46 -3.01
C VAL A 44 -14.52 -28.60 -3.01
N ALA A 45 -13.30 -28.36 -2.52
CA ALA A 45 -12.24 -29.36 -2.54
C ALA A 45 -12.11 -30.12 -1.22
N HIS A 46 -12.82 -29.72 -0.16
CA HIS A 46 -12.64 -30.25 1.21
C HIS A 46 -11.19 -30.18 1.70
N VAL A 47 -10.42 -29.24 1.16
CA VAL A 47 -9.02 -29.01 1.52
C VAL A 47 -8.89 -27.60 2.06
N PHE A 48 -8.38 -27.47 3.28
CA PHE A 48 -7.95 -26.21 3.84
C PHE A 48 -6.55 -26.37 4.44
N ASN A 49 -5.57 -25.73 3.81
CA ASN A 49 -4.22 -25.64 4.34
C ASN A 49 -4.00 -24.24 4.91
N LEU A 50 -3.85 -24.15 6.23
CA LEU A 50 -3.65 -22.88 6.91
C LEU A 50 -2.36 -22.17 6.44
N GLY A 51 -1.30 -22.92 6.15
CA GLY A 51 -0.04 -22.37 5.65
C GLY A 51 -0.20 -21.71 4.28
N THR A 52 -0.84 -22.41 3.34
CA THR A 52 -1.19 -21.87 2.02
C THR A 52 -2.06 -20.62 2.15
N PHE A 53 -3.10 -20.66 2.99
CA PHE A 53 -3.98 -19.53 3.21
C PHE A 53 -3.24 -18.29 3.75
N LEU A 54 -2.38 -18.46 4.75
CA LEU A 54 -1.58 -17.37 5.32
C LEU A 54 -0.56 -16.82 4.31
N LEU A 55 0.08 -17.70 3.52
CA LEU A 55 0.97 -17.28 2.43
C LEU A 55 0.21 -16.51 1.35
N THR A 56 -0.99 -16.92 0.98
CA THR A 56 -1.84 -16.20 0.02
C THR A 56 -2.21 -14.81 0.55
N ILE A 57 -2.62 -14.68 1.81
CA ILE A 57 -2.89 -13.37 2.45
C ILE A 57 -1.64 -12.49 2.41
N LEU A 58 -0.48 -13.02 2.81
CA LEU A 58 0.77 -12.27 2.85
C LEU A 58 1.19 -11.81 1.46
N GLY A 59 1.23 -12.73 0.49
CA GLY A 59 1.61 -12.43 -0.90
C GLY A 59 0.69 -11.40 -1.54
N ALA A 60 -0.63 -11.60 -1.44
CA ALA A 60 -1.61 -10.67 -2.00
C ALA A 60 -1.54 -9.28 -1.33
N SER A 61 -1.29 -9.23 -0.01
CA SER A 61 -1.14 -7.95 0.71
C SER A 61 0.12 -7.20 0.29
N LEU A 62 1.24 -7.91 0.09
CA LEU A 62 2.48 -7.31 -0.40
C LEU A 62 2.30 -6.73 -1.81
N ILE A 63 1.60 -7.44 -2.69
CA ILE A 63 1.27 -6.93 -4.03
C ILE A 63 0.37 -5.69 -3.95
N GLN A 64 -0.69 -5.72 -3.12
CA GLN A 64 -1.58 -4.56 -2.97
C GLN A 64 -0.83 -3.33 -2.41
N ILE A 65 0.03 -3.52 -1.40
CA ILE A 65 0.88 -2.45 -0.86
C ILE A 65 1.80 -1.90 -1.96
N ALA A 66 2.45 -2.79 -2.72
CA ALA A 66 3.31 -2.38 -3.82
C ALA A 66 2.55 -1.55 -4.87
N THR A 67 1.39 -2.02 -5.34
CA THR A 67 0.55 -1.30 -6.31
C THR A 67 0.16 0.08 -5.79
N ASN A 68 -0.27 0.17 -4.53
CA ASN A 68 -0.64 1.42 -3.88
C ASN A 68 0.53 2.41 -3.81
N MET A 69 1.71 1.95 -3.38
CA MET A 69 2.90 2.79 -3.25
C MET A 69 3.52 3.17 -4.60
N LEU A 70 3.47 2.28 -5.59
CA LEU A 70 3.90 2.58 -6.95
C LEU A 70 3.02 3.68 -7.57
N ASN A 71 1.70 3.59 -7.39
CA ASN A 71 0.77 4.64 -7.83
C ASN A 71 1.11 5.98 -7.17
N ASP A 72 1.24 6.03 -5.85
CA ASP A 72 1.64 7.25 -5.12
C ASP A 72 2.97 7.83 -5.65
N TYR A 73 3.96 6.98 -5.94
CA TYR A 73 5.26 7.43 -6.48
C TYR A 73 5.14 8.03 -7.89
N PHE A 74 4.42 7.37 -8.80
CA PHE A 74 4.27 7.84 -10.18
C PHE A 74 3.34 9.06 -10.29
N ASP A 75 2.32 9.16 -9.44
CA ASP A 75 1.46 10.35 -9.32
C ASP A 75 2.22 11.53 -8.74
N PHE A 76 3.08 11.31 -7.74
CA PHE A 76 3.99 12.34 -7.24
C PHE A 76 4.97 12.80 -8.32
N LYS A 77 5.59 11.86 -9.05
CA LYS A 77 6.57 12.16 -10.11
C LYS A 77 5.95 12.92 -11.28
N SER A 78 4.71 12.61 -11.66
CA SER A 78 3.99 13.30 -12.73
C SER A 78 3.42 14.66 -12.30
N GLY A 79 3.39 14.94 -10.99
CA GLY A 79 2.79 16.14 -10.43
C GLY A 79 1.26 16.08 -10.33
N ASN A 80 0.65 14.93 -10.66
CA ASN A 80 -0.80 14.72 -10.58
C ASN A 80 -1.33 14.99 -9.16
N ASP A 81 -0.64 14.48 -8.13
CA ASP A 81 -1.02 14.67 -6.73
C ASP A 81 -0.96 16.14 -6.27
N LEU A 82 -0.14 16.98 -6.91
CA LEU A 82 -0.01 18.41 -6.59
C LEU A 82 -1.19 19.24 -7.11
N GLN A 83 -1.93 18.71 -8.09
CA GLN A 83 -3.06 19.40 -8.73
C GLN A 83 -4.40 19.11 -8.03
N VAL A 84 -4.44 18.13 -7.13
CA VAL A 84 -5.66 17.73 -6.41
C VAL A 84 -6.06 18.79 -5.38
N LYS A 85 -7.15 19.51 -5.66
CA LYS A 85 -7.67 20.60 -4.80
C LYS A 85 -8.68 20.14 -3.74
N HIS A 86 -9.26 18.94 -3.89
CA HIS A 86 -10.27 18.41 -2.98
C HIS A 86 -9.66 17.39 -2.02
N GLN A 87 -10.21 17.30 -0.80
CA GLN A 87 -9.73 16.35 0.19
C GLN A 87 -10.73 15.22 0.39
N ASN A 88 -10.37 14.01 -0.03
CA ASN A 88 -11.03 12.78 0.37
C ASN A 88 -9.97 11.68 0.58
N PRO A 89 -10.30 10.54 1.21
CA PRO A 89 -9.34 9.46 1.50
C PRO A 89 -8.72 8.78 0.27
N PHE A 90 -9.25 9.04 -0.92
CA PHE A 90 -8.90 8.39 -2.18
C PHE A 90 -8.15 9.32 -3.15
N ALA A 91 -8.20 10.64 -2.95
CA ALA A 91 -7.67 11.64 -3.88
C ALA A 91 -6.39 12.32 -3.38
N GLY A 92 -5.39 12.40 -4.28
CA GLY A 92 -4.09 13.06 -4.04
C GLY A 92 -3.09 12.19 -3.28
N GLY A 93 -3.10 10.88 -3.52
CA GLY A 93 -2.19 9.93 -2.87
C GLY A 93 -2.38 9.81 -1.34
N GLY A 94 -1.45 9.14 -0.65
CA GLY A 94 -1.34 9.17 0.81
C GLY A 94 -0.84 10.53 1.36
N ARG A 95 -0.49 11.47 0.46
CA ARG A 95 0.13 12.78 0.72
C ARG A 95 1.45 12.72 1.49
N ILE A 96 2.04 11.53 1.57
CA ILE A 96 3.32 11.31 2.26
C ILE A 96 4.46 11.95 1.46
N LEU A 97 4.44 11.77 0.13
CA LEU A 97 5.47 12.32 -0.77
C LEU A 97 5.31 13.83 -0.97
N THR A 98 4.08 14.30 -1.18
CA THR A 98 3.80 15.75 -1.32
C THR A 98 4.07 16.55 -0.06
N ALA A 99 3.91 15.95 1.13
CA ALA A 99 4.28 16.56 2.41
C ALA A 99 5.77 16.41 2.77
N GLY A 100 6.59 15.74 1.94
CA GLY A 100 8.01 15.54 2.20
C GLY A 100 8.34 14.63 3.39
N LEU A 101 7.38 13.84 3.87
CA LEU A 101 7.54 13.00 5.07
C LEU A 101 8.39 11.75 4.81
N VAL A 102 8.41 11.25 3.57
CA VAL A 102 9.25 10.14 3.12
C VAL A 102 9.93 10.53 1.81
N LYS A 103 11.22 10.20 1.69
CA LYS A 103 11.96 10.44 0.43
C LYS A 103 11.37 9.58 -0.70
N PRO A 104 11.20 10.13 -1.92
CA PRO A 104 10.71 9.35 -3.06
C PRO A 104 11.55 8.08 -3.34
N SER A 105 12.87 8.15 -3.14
CA SER A 105 13.78 7.01 -3.29
C SER A 105 13.51 5.88 -2.28
N THR A 106 13.20 6.22 -1.03
CA THR A 106 12.83 5.25 0.00
C THR A 106 11.45 4.65 -0.31
N HIS A 107 10.51 5.49 -0.76
CA HIS A 107 9.17 5.04 -1.11
C HIS A 107 9.19 4.01 -2.24
N ILE A 108 9.90 4.28 -3.34
CA ILE A 108 10.01 3.35 -4.46
C ILE A 108 10.75 2.07 -4.09
N LEU A 109 11.79 2.15 -3.24
CA LEU A 109 12.53 0.98 -2.76
C LEU A 109 11.63 0.02 -1.96
N VAL A 110 10.80 0.56 -1.05
CA VAL A 110 9.87 -0.27 -0.28
C VAL A 110 8.79 -0.86 -1.20
N ALA A 111 8.26 -0.06 -2.12
CA ALA A 111 7.26 -0.51 -3.08
C ALA A 111 7.78 -1.68 -3.94
N THR A 112 9.00 -1.55 -4.49
CA THR A 112 9.61 -2.62 -5.29
C THR A 112 9.99 -3.84 -4.45
N THR A 113 10.43 -3.65 -3.20
CA THR A 113 10.69 -4.77 -2.28
C THR A 113 9.42 -5.57 -2.01
N CYS A 114 8.30 -4.90 -1.71
CA CYS A 114 7.01 -5.55 -1.56
C CYS A 114 6.58 -6.28 -2.85
N LEU A 115 6.78 -5.66 -4.02
CA LEU A 115 6.47 -6.28 -5.30
C LEU A 115 7.26 -7.58 -5.51
N VAL A 116 8.58 -7.54 -5.29
CA VAL A 116 9.44 -8.72 -5.44
C VAL A 116 9.04 -9.82 -4.46
N LEU A 117 8.90 -9.50 -3.18
CA LEU A 117 8.54 -10.50 -2.16
C LEU A 117 7.15 -11.11 -2.42
N GLY A 118 6.15 -10.29 -2.77
CA GLY A 118 4.82 -10.77 -3.15
C GLY A 118 4.85 -11.65 -4.40
N SER A 119 5.67 -11.29 -5.40
CA SER A 119 5.83 -12.07 -6.62
C SER A 119 6.51 -13.42 -6.37
N LEU A 120 7.51 -13.47 -5.48
CA LEU A 120 8.17 -14.71 -5.07
C LEU A 120 7.19 -15.66 -4.36
N ILE A 121 6.29 -15.14 -3.52
CA ILE A 121 5.23 -15.93 -2.91
C ILE A 121 4.23 -16.41 -3.97
N GLY A 122 3.88 -15.57 -4.95
CA GLY A 122 3.03 -15.98 -6.07
C GLY A 122 3.66 -17.10 -6.90
N LEU A 123 4.94 -17.00 -7.20
CA LEU A 123 5.72 -18.02 -7.94
C LEU A 123 5.78 -19.35 -7.20
N TYR A 124 5.76 -19.36 -5.87
CA TYR A 124 5.69 -20.59 -5.08
C TYR A 124 4.40 -21.40 -5.33
N PHE A 125 3.32 -20.76 -5.79
CA PHE A 125 2.03 -21.43 -6.06
C PHE A 125 1.86 -21.92 -7.51
N ILE A 126 2.84 -21.67 -8.39
CA ILE A 126 2.85 -22.14 -9.78
C ILE A 126 3.72 -23.39 -9.86
#